data_AF-A0A7J7U3J7-F1
#
_entry.id   AF-A0A7J7U3J7-F1
#
_cell.length_a   1.000
_cell.length_b   1.000
_cell.length_c   1.000
_cell.angle_alpha   90.00
_cell.angle_beta   90.00
_cell.angle_gamma   90.00
#
_symmetry.space_group_name_H-M   'P 1'
#
loop_
_entity.id
_entity.type
_entity.pdbx_description
1 polymer ?
#
loop_
_entity_poly.entity_id
_entity_poly.type
_entity_poly.pdbx_seq_one_letter_code
_entity_poly.pdbx_strand_id
1 'polypeptide(L)' 'MSLLCVGVKKAKFDGAQEKFNTYVTLKVQNVKSTTIAVRGSQPSWEQDFML' A
#
# COMPACT_ATOMS: atom_id res chain seq x y z
N MET A 1 -15.96 -9.17 17.80
CA MET A 1 -15.43 -8.79 16.48
C MET A 1 -13.93 -8.66 16.62
N SER A 2 -13.15 -9.44 15.87
CA SER A 2 -11.68 -9.29 15.83
C SER A 2 -11.34 -8.08 14.97
N LEU A 3 -10.56 -7.14 15.52
CA LEU A 3 -9.98 -6.02 14.77
C LEU A 3 -8.77 -6.54 13.99
N LEU A 4 -8.68 -6.29 12.69
CA LEU A 4 -7.49 -6.58 11.90
C LEU A 4 -6.70 -5.29 11.68
N CYS A 5 -5.51 -5.20 12.27
CA CYS A 5 -4.59 -4.10 12.02
C CYS A 5 -3.58 -4.50 10.93
N VAL A 6 -3.52 -3.75 9.84
CA VAL A 6 -2.59 -3.98 8.72
C VAL A 6 -1.74 -2.74 8.48
N GLY A 7 -0.42 -2.88 8.65
CA GLY A 7 0.54 -1.81 8.34
C GLY A 7 1.14 -1.98 6.94
N VAL A 8 0.90 -1.01 6.05
CA VAL A 8 1.51 -0.94 4.72
C VAL A 8 2.66 0.06 4.75
N LYS A 9 3.89 -0.45 4.83
CA LYS A 9 5.09 0.40 4.99
C LYS A 9 5.73 0.82 3.67
N LYS A 10 6.32 -0.12 2.94
CA LYS A 10 7.10 0.15 1.72
C LYS A 10 7.19 -1.06 0.80
N ALA A 11 7.59 -0.81 -0.45
CA ALA A 11 7.94 -1.86 -1.42
C ALA A 11 9.28 -1.57 -2.10
N LYS A 12 9.79 -2.55 -2.84
CA LYS A 12 10.97 -2.41 -3.69
C LYS A 12 10.71 -3.10 -5.02
N PHE A 13 10.85 -2.35 -6.10
CA PHE A 13 10.77 -2.80 -7.48
C PHE A 13 12.16 -2.76 -8.12
N ASP A 14 12.41 -3.72 -9.01
CA ASP A 14 13.62 -3.72 -9.84
C ASP A 14 13.38 -2.90 -11.12
N GLY A 15 14.30 -2.01 -11.46
CA GLY A 15 14.22 -1.15 -12.66
C GLY A 15 14.18 0.36 -12.39
N ALA A 16 14.01 1.11 -13.48
CA ALA A 16 14.10 2.58 -13.47
C ALA A 16 12.96 3.24 -12.70
N GLN A 17 13.29 4.23 -11.87
CA GLN A 17 12.37 4.85 -10.90
C GLN A 17 11.15 5.49 -11.58
N GLU A 18 11.34 6.13 -12.73
CA GLU A 18 10.29 6.82 -13.49
C GLU A 18 9.20 5.90 -14.05
N LYS A 19 9.45 4.58 -14.10
CA LYS A 19 8.47 3.60 -14.60
C LYS A 19 7.37 3.27 -13.60
N PHE A 20 7.56 3.61 -12.32
CA PHE A 20 6.70 3.13 -11.24
C PHE A 20 5.86 4.26 -10.65
N ASN A 21 4.54 4.07 -10.64
CA ASN A 21 3.56 4.88 -9.92
C ASN A 21 2.54 3.93 -9.30
N THR A 22 2.70 3.62 -8.01
CA THR A 22 2.10 2.45 -7.39
C THR A 22 1.28 2.80 -6.15
N TYR A 23 0.23 2.03 -5.88
CA TYR A 23 -0.61 2.14 -4.70
C TYR A 23 -0.96 0.73 -4.22
N VAL A 24 -1.40 0.62 -2.96
CA VAL A 24 -1.83 -0.65 -2.36
C VAL A 24 -3.32 -0.58 -2.08
N THR A 25 -4.04 -1.66 -2.39
CA THR A 25 -5.45 -1.83 -2.04
C THR A 25 -5.56 -3.01 -1.07
N LEU A 26 -6.19 -2.79 0.07
CA LEU A 26 -6.61 -3.83 1.01
C LEU A 26 -8.11 -4.07 0.85
N LYS A 27 -8.52 -5.34 0.73
CA LYS A 27 -9.93 -5.73 0.65
C LYS A 27 -10.21 -6.86 1.62
N VAL A 28 -11.09 -6.62 2.58
CA VAL A 28 -11.56 -7.62 3.55
C VAL A 28 -13.07 -7.66 3.45
N GLN A 29 -13.60 -8.81 3.02
CA GLN A 29 -15.03 -8.98 2.73
C GLN A 29 -15.56 -7.86 1.81
N ASN A 30 -16.39 -6.96 2.36
CA ASN A 30 -17.03 -5.85 1.65
C ASN A 30 -16.34 -4.50 1.89
N VAL A 31 -15.29 -4.46 2.71
CA VAL A 31 -14.52 -3.24 3.01
C VAL A 31 -13.31 -3.18 2.07
N LYS A 32 -13.07 -2.01 1.48
CA LYS A 32 -11.91 -1.73 0.62
C LYS A 32 -11.24 -0.43 1.06
N SER A 33 -9.93 -0.47 1.23
CA SER A 33 -9.10 0.70 1.55
C SER A 33 -7.92 0.78 0.61
N THR A 34 -7.54 1.99 0.19
CA THR A 34 -6.49 2.21 -0.81
C THR A 34 -5.52 3.26 -0.30
N THR A 35 -4.22 3.05 -0.47
CA THR A 35 -3.20 4.06 -0.20
C THR A 35 -3.12 5.09 -1.32
N ILE A 36 -2.40 6.19 -1.10
CA ILE A 36 -2.05 7.12 -2.17
C ILE A 36 -1.11 6.45 -3.19
N ALA A 37 -1.13 6.94 -4.43
CA ALA A 37 -0.12 6.54 -5.41
C ALA A 37 1.22 7.22 -5.10
N VAL A 38 2.28 6.43 -5.02
CA VAL A 38 3.66 6.87 -4.77
C VAL A 38 4.52 6.46 -5.95
N ARG A 39 5.30 7.41 -6.46
CA ARG A 39 6.23 7.19 -7.57
C ARG A 39 7.55 6.62 -7.08
N GLY A 40 8.15 5.80 -7.92
CA GLY A 40 9.51 5.32 -7.77
C GLY A 40 9.63 3.82 -7.51
N SER A 41 10.86 3.31 -7.65
CA SER A 41 11.18 1.89 -7.43
C SER A 41 11.22 1.52 -5.95
N GLN A 42 11.22 2.48 -5.03
CA GLN A 42 11.17 2.25 -3.59
C GLN A 42 10.06 3.09 -2.93
N PRO A 43 8.78 2.84 -3.25
CA PRO A 43 7.68 3.61 -2.66
C PRO A 43 7.51 3.30 -1.17
N SER A 44 7.15 4.32 -0.40
CA SER A 44 6.85 4.24 1.02
C SER A 44 5.49 4.88 1.28
N TRP A 45 4.59 4.15 1.95
CA TRP A 45 3.26 4.61 2.31
C TRP A 45 3.12 4.85 3.82
N GLU A 46 3.81 4.07 4.65
CA GLU A 46 3.77 4.17 6.12
C GLU A 46 2.35 4.40 6.66
N GLN A 47 1.40 3.57 6.21
CA GLN A 47 -0.02 3.72 6.48
C GLN A 47 -0.57 2.49 7.19
N ASP A 48 -1.20 2.71 8.34
CA ASP A 48 -1.91 1.67 9.08
C ASP A 48 -3.41 1.69 8.74
N PHE A 49 -3.98 0.50 8.59
CA PHE A 49 -5.40 0.28 8.37
C PHE A 49 -5.97 -0.57 9.50
N MET A 50 -7.16 -0.19 9.97
CA MET A 50 -7.96 -0.99 10.90
C MET A 50 -9.16 -1.51 10.10
N LEU A 51 -9.21 -2.83 9.88
CA LEU A 51 -10.18 -3.53 9.02
C LEU A 51 -10.98 -4.57 9.80
#